data_AF-A0A450U292-F1
#
_entry.id   AF-A0A450U292-F1
#
_cell.length_a   1.000
_cell.length_b   1.000
_cell.length_c   1.000
_cell.angle_alpha   90.00
_cell.angle_beta   90.00
_cell.angle_gamma   90.00
#
_symmetry.space_group_name_H-M   'P 1'
#
loop_
_entity.id
_entity.type
_entity.pdbx_description
1 polymer ?
#
loop_
_entity_poly.entity_id
_entity_poly.type
_entity_poly.pdbx_seq_one_letter_code
_entity_poly.pdbx_strand_id
1 'polypeptide(L)'
;MLAAGTRYIWVVRLMGPQRVEVHTKDAPMRILSATDTLEAPGILRNPVPVQALFDRKEAHRVTLRNLLQREGYEDLEAVLREGRTEGGLEARVKALFSILAARGLEPDARTSARIRDCRDPKQLDTWLAKAAVADKVGDVF
;
A
#
# COMPACT_ATOMS: atom_id res chain seq x y z
N MET A 1 -26.40 24.98 -20.09
CA MET A 1 -26.50 23.70 -19.34
C MET A 1 -25.61 23.66 -18.09
N LEU A 2 -24.60 24.53 -17.95
CA LEU A 2 -23.84 24.68 -16.69
C LEU A 2 -24.13 26.07 -16.09
N ALA A 3 -24.99 26.13 -15.07
CA ALA A 3 -25.25 27.32 -14.27
C ALA A 3 -24.64 27.13 -12.85
N ALA A 4 -24.66 28.17 -12.02
CA ALA A 4 -24.29 28.09 -10.60
C ALA A 4 -22.87 27.56 -10.29
N GLY A 5 -21.88 27.80 -11.15
CA GLY A 5 -20.46 27.49 -10.87
C GLY A 5 -20.03 26.05 -11.13
N THR A 6 -20.90 25.19 -11.70
CA THR A 6 -20.52 23.82 -12.08
C THR A 6 -19.43 23.84 -13.17
N ARG A 7 -18.29 23.20 -12.90
CA ARG A 7 -17.15 23.12 -13.82
C ARG A 7 -17.23 21.91 -14.78
N TYR A 8 -17.75 20.79 -14.31
CA TYR A 8 -17.87 19.53 -15.06
C TYR A 8 -19.22 18.87 -14.79
N ILE A 9 -19.87 18.35 -15.84
CA ILE A 9 -20.93 17.35 -15.73
C ILE A 9 -20.53 16.16 -16.60
N TRP A 10 -20.56 14.97 -16.01
CA TRP A 10 -20.31 13.71 -16.71
C TRP A 10 -21.59 12.87 -16.73
N VAL A 11 -22.10 12.59 -17.92
CA VAL A 11 -23.30 11.76 -18.10
C VAL A 11 -22.87 10.38 -18.57
N VAL A 12 -23.02 9.39 -17.68
CA VAL A 12 -22.69 7.99 -17.98
C VAL A 12 -23.86 7.34 -18.69
N ARG A 13 -23.64 6.88 -19.94
CA ARG A 13 -24.68 6.19 -20.72
C ARG A 13 -24.59 4.69 -20.46
N LEU A 14 -25.49 4.18 -19.62
CA LEU A 14 -25.57 2.76 -19.26
C LEU A 14 -26.22 1.88 -20.35
N MET A 15 -26.86 2.51 -21.34
CA MET A 15 -27.54 1.83 -22.45
C MET A 15 -26.80 2.07 -23.77
N GLY A 16 -26.67 1.01 -24.57
CA GLY A 16 -25.92 1.02 -25.83
C GLY A 16 -24.41 1.00 -25.60
N PRO A 17 -23.60 1.55 -26.51
CA PRO A 17 -22.14 1.58 -26.35
C PRO A 17 -21.74 2.30 -25.06
N GLN A 18 -20.84 1.68 -24.28
CA GLN A 18 -20.27 2.25 -23.06
C GLN A 18 -19.56 3.56 -23.39
N ARG A 19 -20.13 4.66 -22.93
CA ARG A 19 -19.60 6.00 -23.16
C ARG A 19 -20.01 6.98 -22.09
N VAL A 20 -19.23 8.06 -21.99
CA VAL A 20 -19.50 9.18 -21.10
C VAL A 20 -19.54 10.45 -21.93
N GLU A 21 -20.60 11.24 -21.76
CA GLU A 21 -20.68 12.59 -22.30
C GLU A 21 -20.10 13.57 -21.27
N VAL A 22 -19.10 14.33 -21.70
CA VAL A 22 -18.38 15.30 -20.87
C VAL A 22 -18.79 16.69 -21.28
N HIS A 23 -19.44 17.40 -20.34
CA HIS A 23 -19.83 18.79 -20.48
C HIS A 23 -18.95 19.68 -19.60
N THR A 24 -18.35 20.72 -20.20
CA THR A 24 -17.62 21.78 -19.50
C THR A 24 -18.20 23.14 -19.90
N LYS A 25 -17.97 24.17 -19.09
CA LYS A 25 -18.68 25.46 -19.17
C LYS A 25 -18.55 26.14 -20.54
N ASP A 26 -17.36 26.05 -21.15
CA ASP A 26 -16.98 26.85 -22.32
C ASP A 26 -16.39 25.99 -23.46
N ALA A 27 -16.69 24.68 -23.49
CA ALA A 27 -16.23 23.79 -24.56
C ALA A 27 -17.38 22.95 -25.13
N PRO A 28 -17.29 22.51 -26.40
CA PRO A 28 -18.26 21.59 -26.96
C PRO A 28 -18.29 20.28 -26.16
N MET A 29 -19.47 19.65 -26.11
CA MET A 29 -19.63 18.33 -25.49
C MET A 29 -18.72 17.31 -26.17
N ARG A 30 -18.03 16.50 -25.36
CA ARG A 30 -17.16 15.42 -25.84
C ARG A 30 -17.71 14.08 -25.41
N ILE A 31 -17.53 13.06 -26.26
CA ILE A 31 -17.87 11.68 -25.95
C ILE A 31 -16.57 10.92 -25.71
N LEU A 32 -16.48 10.27 -24.55
CA LEU A 32 -15.39 9.36 -24.21
C LEU A 32 -15.91 7.92 -24.22
N SER A 33 -15.15 7.04 -24.84
CA SER A 33 -15.37 5.59 -24.90
C SER A 33 -14.79 4.87 -23.68
N ALA A 34 -15.03 3.56 -23.56
CA ALA A 34 -14.53 2.75 -22.45
C ALA A 34 -13.00 2.76 -22.30
N THR A 35 -12.24 2.97 -23.37
CA THR A 35 -10.77 3.01 -23.34
C THR A 35 -10.19 4.36 -22.92
N ASP A 36 -11.03 5.39 -22.85
CA ASP A 36 -10.62 6.74 -22.49
C ASP A 36 -10.55 6.95 -20.97
N THR A 37 -10.00 8.09 -20.56
CA THR A 37 -9.91 8.51 -19.16
C THR A 37 -10.59 9.86 -18.95
N LEU A 38 -11.25 9.99 -17.81
CA LEU A 38 -11.88 11.22 -17.35
C LEU A 38 -10.89 12.01 -16.49
N GLU A 39 -10.66 13.25 -16.89
CA GLU A 39 -9.80 14.19 -16.19
C GLU A 39 -10.60 15.40 -15.70
N ALA A 40 -10.23 15.90 -14.51
CA ALA A 40 -10.74 17.16 -13.99
C ALA A 40 -9.63 17.86 -13.16
N PRO A 41 -8.71 18.59 -13.83
CA PRO A 41 -7.63 19.31 -13.16
C PRO A 41 -8.11 20.21 -12.03
N GLY A 42 -7.40 20.17 -10.90
CA GLY A 42 -7.76 20.93 -9.69
C GLY A 42 -9.02 20.43 -8.96
N ILE A 43 -9.56 19.27 -9.35
CA ILE A 43 -10.66 18.58 -8.65
C ILE A 43 -10.22 17.16 -8.33
N LEU A 44 -9.86 16.40 -9.36
CA LEU A 44 -9.38 15.04 -9.20
C LEU A 44 -7.86 15.04 -9.05
N ARG A 45 -7.39 14.28 -8.06
CA ARG A 45 -5.97 13.94 -7.93
C ARG A 45 -5.51 12.99 -9.05
N ASN A 46 -6.34 11.99 -9.36
CA ASN A 46 -6.05 10.96 -10.35
C ASN A 46 -7.14 10.92 -11.43
N PRO A 47 -6.78 10.71 -12.71
CA PRO A 47 -7.75 10.41 -13.76
C PRO A 47 -8.56 9.16 -13.43
N VAL A 48 -9.82 9.15 -13.87
CA VAL A 48 -10.74 8.02 -13.71
C VAL A 48 -10.94 7.36 -15.07
N PRO A 49 -10.47 6.11 -15.30
CA PRO A 49 -10.80 5.36 -16.50
C PRO A 49 -12.31 5.29 -16.71
N VAL A 50 -12.80 5.53 -17.93
CA VAL A 50 -14.24 5.45 -18.22
C VAL A 50 -14.78 4.06 -17.89
N GLN A 51 -13.99 3.01 -18.17
CA GLN A 51 -14.33 1.64 -17.83
C GLN A 51 -14.64 1.43 -16.33
N ALA A 52 -14.04 2.21 -15.42
CA ALA A 52 -14.31 2.13 -13.99
C ALA A 52 -15.73 2.58 -13.61
N LEU A 53 -16.46 3.26 -14.50
CA LEU A 53 -17.87 3.62 -14.29
C LEU A 53 -18.84 2.50 -14.70
N PHE A 54 -18.35 1.46 -15.40
CA PHE A 54 -19.15 0.34 -15.88
C PHE A 54 -18.73 -0.99 -15.27
N ASP A 55 -17.45 -1.14 -14.93
CA ASP A 55 -16.88 -2.35 -14.34
C ASP A 55 -16.58 -2.15 -12.86
N ARG A 56 -17.19 -2.98 -12.01
CA ARG A 56 -17.06 -2.92 -10.56
C ARG A 56 -15.63 -3.16 -10.07
N LYS A 57 -14.88 -4.07 -10.71
CA LYS A 57 -13.52 -4.40 -10.32
C LYS A 57 -12.58 -3.23 -10.61
N GLU A 58 -12.73 -2.59 -11.76
CA GLU A 58 -12.00 -1.37 -12.09
C GLU A 58 -12.38 -0.20 -11.17
N ALA A 59 -13.66 -0.03 -10.83
CA ALA A 59 -14.13 0.96 -9.85
C ALA A 59 -13.44 0.78 -8.49
N HIS A 60 -13.39 -0.45 -7.99
CA HIS A 60 -12.72 -0.78 -6.73
C HIS A 60 -11.22 -0.51 -6.81
N ARG A 61 -10.55 -0.84 -7.93
CA ARG A 61 -9.11 -0.58 -8.11
C ARG A 61 -8.79 0.91 -8.07
N VAL A 62 -9.58 1.74 -8.76
CA VAL A 62 -9.43 3.20 -8.74
C VAL A 62 -9.68 3.76 -7.34
N THR A 63 -10.72 3.27 -6.67
CA THR A 63 -11.04 3.67 -5.29
C THR A 63 -9.90 3.35 -4.33
N LEU A 64 -9.39 2.11 -4.36
CA LEU A 64 -8.29 1.66 -3.52
C LEU A 64 -7.04 2.50 -3.75
N ARG A 65 -6.65 2.74 -5.01
CA ARG A 65 -5.49 3.59 -5.34
C ARG A 65 -5.61 4.98 -4.73
N ASN A 66 -6.79 5.62 -4.83
CA ASN A 66 -7.02 6.93 -4.25
C ASN A 66 -6.94 6.93 -2.71
N LEU A 67 -7.44 5.87 -2.05
CA LEU A 67 -7.36 5.74 -0.60
C LEU A 67 -5.91 5.54 -0.14
N LEU A 68 -5.16 4.63 -0.78
CA LEU A 68 -3.75 4.38 -0.46
C LEU A 68 -2.91 5.66 -0.57
N GLN A 69 -3.10 6.41 -1.65
CA GLN A 69 -2.40 7.67 -1.87
C GLN A 69 -2.76 8.77 -0.87
N ARG A 70 -3.94 8.71 -0.24
CA ARG A 70 -4.30 9.61 0.87
C ARG A 70 -3.58 9.22 2.16
N GLU A 71 -3.35 7.93 2.37
CA GLU A 71 -2.55 7.39 3.49
C GLU A 71 -1.02 7.48 3.24
N GLY A 72 -0.59 8.05 2.11
CA GLY A 72 0.83 8.24 1.79
C GLY A 72 1.49 7.09 1.04
N TYR A 73 0.74 6.04 0.69
CA TYR A 73 1.24 4.93 -0.12
C TYR A 73 1.01 5.19 -1.61
N GLU A 74 2.02 4.94 -2.43
CA GLU A 74 1.92 5.10 -3.89
C GLU A 74 0.87 4.15 -4.51
N ASP A 75 0.92 2.88 -4.08
CA ASP A 75 0.08 1.78 -4.53
C ASP A 75 0.02 0.65 -3.49
N LEU A 76 -0.65 -0.45 -3.84
CA LEU A 76 -0.78 -1.62 -2.96
C LEU A 76 0.57 -2.35 -2.78
N GLU A 77 1.45 -2.31 -3.78
CA GLU A 77 2.75 -2.99 -3.71
C GLU A 77 3.66 -2.32 -2.69
N ALA A 78 3.57 -0.99 -2.52
CA ALA A 78 4.24 -0.26 -1.46
C ALA A 78 3.83 -0.78 -0.07
N VAL A 79 2.52 -0.98 0.18
CA VAL A 79 2.00 -1.53 1.44
C VAL A 79 2.50 -2.96 1.66
N LEU A 80 2.41 -3.81 0.63
CA LEU A 80 2.85 -5.20 0.73
C LEU A 80 4.37 -5.31 0.97
N ARG A 81 5.16 -4.42 0.38
CA ARG A 81 6.61 -4.36 0.61
C ARG A 81 6.93 -4.00 2.05
N GLU A 82 6.28 -3.00 2.62
CA GLU A 82 6.43 -2.63 4.03
C GLU A 82 6.07 -3.80 4.94
N GLY A 83 4.90 -4.42 4.73
CA GLY A 83 4.47 -5.58 5.51
C GLY A 83 5.41 -6.79 5.39
N ARG A 84 6.02 -7.03 4.22
CA ARG A 84 7.05 -8.09 4.07
C ARG A 84 8.32 -7.76 4.84
N THR A 85 8.72 -6.48 4.89
CA THR A 85 9.87 -6.05 5.69
C THR A 85 9.60 -6.24 7.18
N GLU A 86 8.45 -5.79 7.67
CA GLU A 86 8.05 -5.95 9.08
C GLU A 86 7.93 -7.42 9.47
N GLY A 87 7.19 -8.21 8.70
CA GLY A 87 7.06 -9.65 8.95
C GLY A 87 8.40 -10.38 8.89
N GLY A 88 9.33 -9.94 8.04
CA GLY A 88 10.70 -10.44 7.98
C GLY A 88 11.53 -10.14 9.23
N LEU A 89 11.31 -8.99 9.88
CA LEU A 89 11.94 -8.65 11.16
C LEU A 89 11.34 -9.47 12.29
N GLU A 90 10.02 -9.56 12.37
CA GLU A 90 9.32 -10.37 13.38
C GLU A 90 9.73 -11.85 13.32
N ALA A 91 9.82 -12.40 12.10
CA ALA A 91 10.26 -13.78 11.90
C ALA A 91 11.68 -14.02 12.42
N ARG A 92 12.62 -13.08 12.19
CA ARG A 92 14.00 -13.17 12.70
C ARG A 92 14.05 -13.06 14.22
N VAL A 93 13.30 -12.13 14.81
CA VAL A 93 13.18 -11.98 16.27
C VAL A 93 12.67 -13.28 16.89
N LYS A 94 11.59 -13.84 16.33
CA LYS A 94 11.01 -15.10 16.80
C LYS A 94 12.02 -16.25 16.66
N ALA A 95 12.71 -16.35 15.53
CA ALA A 95 13.74 -17.38 15.31
C ALA A 95 14.88 -17.26 16.32
N LEU A 96 15.31 -16.03 16.65
CA LEU A 96 16.39 -15.80 17.61
C LEU A 96 15.98 -16.28 19.00
N PHE A 97 14.78 -15.93 19.47
CA PHE A 97 14.29 -16.45 20.75
C PHE A 97 14.13 -17.97 20.74
N SER A 98 13.66 -18.56 19.65
CA SER A 98 13.55 -20.03 19.53
C SER A 98 14.90 -20.72 19.64
N ILE A 99 15.95 -20.19 18.99
CA ILE A 99 17.31 -20.74 19.07
C ILE A 99 17.87 -20.58 20.49
N LEU A 100 17.75 -19.40 21.08
CA LEU A 100 18.23 -19.13 22.44
C LEU A 100 17.57 -20.09 23.46
N ALA A 101 16.25 -20.27 23.37
CA ALA A 101 15.52 -21.21 24.22
C ALA A 101 15.96 -22.67 24.01
N ALA A 102 16.11 -23.11 22.75
CA ALA A 102 16.61 -24.45 22.44
C ALA A 102 18.02 -24.70 22.98
N ARG A 103 18.82 -23.64 23.14
CA ARG A 103 20.16 -23.67 23.71
C ARG A 103 20.21 -23.46 25.23
N GLY A 104 19.07 -23.25 25.89
CA GLY A 104 19.03 -22.92 27.32
C GLY A 104 19.66 -21.56 27.66
N LEU A 105 19.76 -20.66 26.69
CA LEU A 105 20.28 -19.31 26.86
C LEU A 105 19.11 -18.35 27.14
N GLU A 106 18.96 -17.92 28.39
CA GLU A 106 17.87 -17.03 28.79
C GLU A 106 18.33 -15.57 28.85
N PRO A 107 18.00 -14.72 27.84
CA PRO A 107 18.29 -13.30 27.90
C PRO A 107 17.46 -12.60 28.98
N ASP A 108 18.09 -11.66 29.69
CA ASP A 108 17.40 -10.83 30.66
C ASP A 108 16.31 -9.94 30.01
N ALA A 109 15.50 -9.28 30.84
CA ALA A 109 14.40 -8.45 30.36
C ALA A 109 14.88 -7.31 29.44
N ARG A 110 16.04 -6.70 29.75
CA ARG A 110 16.63 -5.61 28.97
C ARG A 110 17.06 -6.09 27.58
N THR A 111 17.74 -7.22 27.51
CA THR A 111 18.21 -7.84 26.27
C THR A 111 17.03 -8.32 25.44
N SER A 112 16.03 -8.92 26.08
CA SER A 112 14.80 -9.34 25.42
C SER A 112 14.05 -8.17 24.78
N ALA A 113 13.96 -7.02 25.46
CA ALA A 113 13.40 -5.80 24.87
C ALA A 113 14.24 -5.32 23.68
N ARG A 114 15.57 -5.28 23.84
CA ARG A 114 16.50 -4.89 22.76
C ARG A 114 16.35 -5.74 21.50
N ILE A 115 16.11 -7.04 21.65
CA ILE A 115 15.87 -7.95 20.51
C ILE A 115 14.55 -7.58 19.81
N ARG A 116 13.46 -7.43 20.57
CA ARG A 116 12.12 -7.14 20.02
C ARG A 116 12.04 -5.78 19.32
N ASP A 117 12.78 -4.80 19.83
CA ASP A 117 12.78 -3.44 19.31
C ASP A 117 13.82 -3.24 18.19
N CYS A 118 14.65 -4.24 17.91
CA CYS A 118 15.61 -4.16 16.81
C CYS A 118 14.87 -4.07 15.47
N ARG A 119 15.27 -3.09 14.65
CA ARG A 119 14.75 -2.86 13.30
C ARG A 119 15.82 -3.04 12.22
N ASP A 120 17.03 -3.46 12.60
CA ASP A 120 18.10 -3.79 11.66
C ASP A 120 18.12 -5.29 11.36
N PRO A 121 17.72 -5.72 10.15
CA PRO A 121 17.70 -7.13 9.79
C PRO A 121 19.10 -7.75 9.79
N LYS A 122 20.16 -6.99 9.46
CA LYS A 122 21.54 -7.51 9.45
C LYS A 122 22.05 -7.77 10.86
N GLN A 123 21.67 -6.91 11.80
CA GLN A 123 21.97 -7.11 13.21
C GLN A 123 21.27 -8.35 13.75
N LEU A 124 19.98 -8.54 13.43
CA LEU A 124 19.25 -9.76 13.79
C LEU A 124 19.87 -11.01 13.17
N ASP A 125 20.27 -10.98 11.90
CA ASP A 125 20.94 -12.09 11.22
C ASP A 125 22.30 -12.42 11.87
N THR A 126 23.04 -11.40 12.32
CA THR A 126 24.30 -11.57 13.06
C THR A 126 24.06 -12.23 14.42
N TRP A 127 23.05 -11.79 15.16
CA TRP A 127 22.68 -12.40 16.44
C TRP A 127 22.19 -13.83 16.27
N LEU A 128 21.42 -14.13 15.22
CA LEU A 128 20.98 -15.48 14.88
C LEU A 128 22.18 -16.41 14.67
N ALA A 129 23.15 -15.99 13.86
CA ALA A 129 24.36 -16.78 13.59
C ALA A 129 25.19 -17.01 14.87
N LYS A 130 25.33 -15.98 15.72
CA LYS A 130 26.05 -16.12 16.99
C LYS A 130 25.31 -17.00 17.99
N ALA A 131 23.99 -16.87 18.10
CA ALA A 131 23.17 -17.68 19.00
C ALA A 131 23.31 -19.18 18.71
N ALA A 132 23.48 -19.56 17.44
CA ALA A 132 23.70 -20.95 17.06
C ALA A 132 24.99 -21.57 17.65
N VAL A 133 26.00 -20.77 18.01
CA VAL A 133 27.33 -21.26 18.47
C VAL A 133 27.78 -20.76 19.85
N ALA A 134 27.23 -19.65 20.36
CA ALA A 134 27.58 -19.06 21.66
C ALA A 134 27.26 -19.94 22.89
N ASP A 135 28.13 -19.97 23.89
CA ASP A 135 27.93 -20.72 25.14
C ASP A 135 27.23 -19.91 26.24
N LYS A 136 27.18 -18.58 26.09
CA LYS A 136 26.49 -17.66 27.00
C LYS A 136 25.83 -16.52 26.23
N VAL A 137 24.76 -15.97 26.81
CA VAL A 137 23.94 -14.89 26.21
C VAL A 137 24.79 -13.69 25.79
N GLY A 138 25.79 -13.31 26.59
CA GLY A 138 26.64 -12.15 26.31
C GLY A 138 27.46 -12.23 25.02
N ASP A 139 27.76 -13.44 24.53
CA ASP A 139 28.56 -13.61 23.30
C ASP A 139 27.72 -13.45 22.02
N VAL A 140 26.39 -13.49 22.16
CA VAL A 140 25.43 -13.28 21.07
C VAL A 140 25.33 -11.81 20.67
N PHE A 141 25.47 -10.91 21.64
CA PHE A 141 24.92 -9.56 21.64
C PHE A 141 25.95 -8.44 21.58
#